data_AF-A0A5K0YAR2-F1
#
_entry.id   AF-A0A5K0YAR2-F1
#
_cell.length_a   1.000
_cell.length_b   1.000
_cell.length_c   1.000
_cell.angle_alpha   90.00
_cell.angle_beta   90.00
_cell.angle_gamma   90.00
#
_symmetry.space_group_name_H-M   'P 1'
#
loop_
_entity.id
_entity.type
_entity.pdbx_description
1 polymer ?
#
loop_
_entity_poly.entity_id
_entity_poly.type
_entity_poly.pdbx_seq_one_letter_code
_entity_poly.pdbx_strand_id
1 'polypeptide(L)'
;GHKEWVAEVQLLGIADHPNVVKLIGYCAVDGERGIQRLLVYEFMPNRSLEDHLFNRLLPVLSWERRLQIALGTAQGLAYLHEELEVQ
;
A
#
# COMPACT_ATOMS: atom_id res chain seq x y z
N GLY A 1 -15.35 4.86 1.10
CA GLY A 1 -15.31 3.50 0.49
C GLY A 1 -15.20 3.48 -1.04
N HIS A 2 -16.19 4.01 -1.79
CA HIS A 2 -16.18 3.87 -3.26
C HIS A 2 -15.13 4.75 -3.95
N LYS A 3 -14.97 6.00 -3.52
CA LYS A 3 -14.01 6.94 -4.11
C LYS A 3 -12.57 6.48 -3.91
N GLU A 4 -12.28 5.98 -2.71
CA GLU A 4 -10.99 5.44 -2.29
C GLU A 4 -10.67 4.18 -3.10
N TRP A 5 -11.65 3.29 -3.29
CA TRP A 5 -11.48 2.12 -4.16
C TRP A 5 -11.19 2.49 -5.61
N VAL A 6 -11.91 3.48 -6.16
CA VAL A 6 -11.67 3.95 -7.54
C VAL A 6 -10.27 4.56 -7.65
N ALA A 7 -9.87 5.38 -6.68
CA ALA A 7 -8.55 5.98 -6.64
C ALA A 7 -7.45 4.91 -6.55
N GLU A 8 -7.59 3.90 -5.68
CA GLU A 8 -6.61 2.82 -5.57
C GLU A 8 -6.50 2.00 -6.87
N VAL A 9 -7.62 1.65 -7.52
CA VAL A 9 -7.59 0.92 -8.80
C VAL A 9 -6.95 1.74 -9.91
N GLN A 10 -7.23 3.04 -9.98
CA GLN A 10 -6.68 3.93 -11.02
C GLN A 10 -5.20 4.24 -10.79
N LEU A 11 -4.82 4.54 -9.55
CA LEU A 11 -3.48 4.99 -9.18
C LEU A 11 -2.52 3.82 -8.98
N LEU A 12 -2.89 2.86 -8.13
CA LEU A 12 -2.01 1.75 -7.77
C LEU A 12 -2.00 0.64 -8.84
N GLY A 13 -2.97 0.64 -9.76
CA GLY A 13 -2.98 -0.28 -10.90
C GLY A 13 -1.80 -0.07 -11.87
N ILE A 14 -1.24 1.13 -11.91
CA ILE A 14 -0.11 1.49 -12.77
C ILE A 14 1.17 1.85 -11.99
N ALA A 15 1.08 1.94 -10.66
CA ALA A 15 2.22 2.22 -9.80
C ALA A 15 3.26 1.09 -9.85
N ASP A 16 4.52 1.44 -10.10
CA ASP A 16 5.63 0.49 -10.13
C ASP A 16 6.85 1.14 -9.46
N HIS A 17 6.94 1.02 -8.13
CA HIS A 17 8.01 1.61 -7.33
C HIS A 17 8.36 0.68 -6.14
N PRO A 18 9.65 0.47 -5.80
CA PRO A 18 10.05 -0.48 -4.75
C PRO A 18 9.54 -0.16 -3.33
N ASN A 19 9.05 1.05 -3.10
CA ASN A 19 8.45 1.48 -1.83
C ASN A 19 6.94 1.70 -1.88
N VAL A 20 6.27 1.24 -2.95
CA VAL A 20 4.81 1.24 -3.08
C VAL A 20 4.38 -0.20 -3.32
N VAL A 21 3.49 -0.71 -2.47
CA VAL A 21 3.00 -2.09 -2.61
C VAL A 21 2.20 -2.24 -3.89
N LYS A 22 2.51 -3.26 -4.69
CA LYS A 22 1.89 -3.45 -5.99
C LYS A 22 0.47 -3.99 -5.87
N LEU A 23 -0.49 -3.31 -6.49
CA LEU A 23 -1.82 -3.86 -6.74
C LEU A 23 -1.73 -4.85 -7.90
N ILE A 24 -1.99 -6.13 -7.61
CA ILE A 24 -1.98 -7.22 -8.61
C ILE A 24 -3.32 -7.29 -9.35
N GLY A 25 -4.41 -6.95 -8.67
CA GLY A 25 -5.73 -6.93 -9.29
C GLY A 25 -6.84 -6.52 -8.33
N TYR A 26 -8.07 -6.56 -8.82
CA TYR A 26 -9.25 -6.23 -8.03
C TYR A 26 -10.45 -7.08 -8.47
N CYS A 27 -11.46 -7.14 -7.61
CA CYS A 27 -12.75 -7.74 -7.93
C CYS A 27 -13.85 -6.73 -7.63
N ALA A 28 -14.76 -6.52 -8.59
CA ALA A 28 -15.93 -5.66 -8.44
C ALA A 28 -17.15 -6.38 -9.02
N VAL A 29 -17.83 -7.16 -8.19
CA VAL A 29 -18.98 -7.98 -8.60
C VAL A 29 -20.22 -7.48 -7.89
N ASP A 30 -21.30 -7.32 -8.65
CA ASP A 30 -22.61 -7.01 -8.11
C ASP A 30 -23.32 -8.29 -7.69
N GLY A 31 -23.81 -8.33 -6.45
CA GLY A 31 -24.44 -9.52 -5.88
C GLY A 31 -25.73 -9.17 -5.14
N GLU A 32 -26.46 -10.18 -4.67
CA GLU A 32 -27.75 -9.99 -3.98
C GLU A 32 -27.68 -9.10 -2.73
N ARG A 33 -26.48 -8.95 -2.15
CA ARG A 33 -26.20 -8.11 -0.97
C ARG A 33 -25.56 -6.75 -1.33
N GLY A 34 -25.52 -6.41 -2.62
CA GLY A 34 -24.87 -5.22 -3.16
C GLY A 34 -23.47 -5.48 -3.73
N ILE A 35 -22.82 -4.41 -4.18
CA ILE A 35 -21.51 -4.46 -4.85
C ILE A 35 -20.42 -4.85 -3.84
N GLN A 36 -19.75 -5.96 -4.10
CA GLN A 36 -18.57 -6.38 -3.36
C GLN A 36 -17.30 -5.92 -4.09
N ARG A 37 -16.45 -5.19 -3.37
CA ARG A 37 -15.17 -4.66 -3.87
C ARG A 37 -14.03 -5.26 -3.09
N LEU A 38 -13.12 -5.94 -3.79
CA LEU A 38 -11.91 -6.53 -3.22
C LEU A 38 -10.69 -6.00 -3.97
N LEU A 39 -9.58 -5.90 -3.26
CA LEU A 39 -8.28 -5.53 -3.80
C LEU A 39 -7.29 -6.64 -3.49
N VAL A 40 -6.43 -6.94 -4.46
CA VAL A 40 -5.45 -8.01 -4.39
C VAL A 40 -4.07 -7.39 -4.53
N TYR A 41 -3.31 -7.39 -3.44
CA TYR A 41 -1.95 -6.87 -3.38
C TYR A 41 -0.92 -7.99 -3.37
N GLU A 42 0.33 -7.65 -3.66
CA GLU A 42 1.45 -8.55 -3.36
C GLU A 42 1.52 -8.86 -1.85
N PHE A 43 1.98 -10.08 -1.53
CA PHE A 43 2.03 -10.51 -0.14
C PHE A 43 3.25 -9.94 0.57
N MET A 44 3.01 -9.25 1.69
CA MET A 44 4.05 -8.68 2.54
C MET A 44 4.30 -9.59 3.76
N PRO A 45 5.34 -10.45 3.76
CA PRO A 45 5.53 -11.47 4.79
C PRO A 45 5.86 -10.87 6.17
N ASN A 46 6.37 -9.64 6.20
CA ASN A 46 6.80 -8.96 7.42
C ASN A 46 5.68 -8.18 8.11
N ARG A 47 4.41 -8.33 7.70
CA ARG A 47 3.27 -7.60 8.28
C ARG A 47 3.40 -6.07 8.14
N SER A 48 2.57 -5.33 8.86
CA SER A 48 2.51 -3.87 8.80
C SER A 48 3.62 -3.21 9.63
N LEU A 49 3.96 -1.96 9.32
CA LEU A 49 4.87 -1.18 10.17
C LEU A 49 4.26 -0.94 11.56
N GLU A 50 2.93 -0.80 11.67
CA GLU A 50 2.23 -0.66 12.94
C GLU A 50 2.50 -1.84 13.87
N ASP A 51 2.48 -3.07 13.34
CA ASP A 51 2.83 -4.27 14.09
C ASP A 51 4.23 -4.12 14.72
N HIS A 52 5.23 -3.70 13.95
CA HIS A 52 6.60 -3.55 14.45
C HIS A 52 6.81 -2.36 15.38
N LEU A 53 5.94 -1.36 15.35
CA LEU A 53 6.07 -0.16 16.18
C LEU A 53 5.35 -0.30 17.53
N PHE A 54 4.23 -1.01 17.57
CA PHE A 54 3.35 -1.01 18.75
C PHE A 54 3.12 -2.40 19.36
N ASN A 55 3.45 -3.49 18.66
CA ASN A 55 3.35 -4.84 19.23
C ASN A 55 4.55 -5.15 20.12
N ARG A 56 4.30 -5.23 21.43
CA ARG A 56 5.33 -5.55 22.44
C ARG A 56 5.92 -6.96 22.32
N LEU A 57 5.29 -7.86 21.57
CA LEU A 57 5.79 -9.21 21.32
C LEU A 57 6.81 -9.26 20.18
N LEU A 58 6.91 -8.22 19.36
CA LEU A 58 7.87 -8.16 18.26
C LEU A 58 9.16 -7.45 18.69
N PRO A 59 10.32 -7.82 18.12
CA PRO A 59 11.58 -7.12 18.38
C PRO A 59 11.49 -5.65 17.98
N VAL A 60 12.06 -4.79 18.82
CA VAL A 60 12.15 -3.36 18.53
C VAL A 60 13.08 -3.13 17.34
N LEU A 61 12.58 -2.41 16.32
CA LEU A 61 13.39 -2.01 15.17
C LEU A 61 14.58 -1.13 15.60
N SER A 62 15.77 -1.42 15.07
CA SER A 62 16.96 -0.60 15.26
C SER A 62 16.76 0.81 14.68
N TRP A 63 17.53 1.78 15.17
CA TRP A 63 17.44 3.16 14.68
C TRP A 63 17.78 3.28 13.20
N GLU A 64 18.84 2.60 12.74
CA GLU A 64 19.21 2.52 11.33
C GLU A 64 18.05 1.99 10.48
N ARG A 65 17.38 0.92 10.92
CA ARG A 65 16.25 0.36 10.18
C ARG A 65 15.07 1.31 10.11
N ARG A 66 14.79 2.06 11.19
CA ARG A 66 13.75 3.10 11.21
C ARG A 66 14.05 4.22 10.21
N LEU A 67 15.31 4.66 10.13
CA LEU A 67 15.73 5.67 9.15
C LEU A 67 15.57 5.17 7.70
N GLN A 68 15.94 3.92 7.42
CA GLN A 68 15.73 3.31 6.10
C GLN A 68 14.24 3.24 5.73
N ILE A 69 13.38 2.86 6.68
CA ILE A 69 11.93 2.83 6.46
C ILE A 69 11.41 4.23 6.17
N ALA A 70 11.78 5.23 6.97
CA ALA A 70 11.36 6.62 6.75
C ALA A 70 11.80 7.16 5.39
N LEU A 71 13.05 6.89 5.00
CA LEU A 71 13.57 7.27 3.68
C LEU A 71 12.80 6.59 2.54
N GLY A 72 12.59 5.27 2.62
CA GLY A 72 11.83 4.53 1.62
C GLY A 72 10.38 5.00 1.51
N THR A 73 9.73 5.29 2.65
CA THR A 73 8.38 5.89 2.66
C THR A 73 8.38 7.24 1.97
N ALA A 74 9.37 8.12 2.24
CA ALA A 74 9.47 9.42 1.58
C ALA A 74 9.67 9.27 0.06
N GLN A 75 10.49 8.32 -0.39
CA GLN A 75 10.68 8.02 -1.82
C GLN A 75 9.39 7.53 -2.49
N GLY A 76 8.68 6.60 -1.85
CA GLY A 76 7.38 6.13 -2.35
C GLY A 76 6.34 7.24 -2.42
N LEU A 77 6.28 8.12 -1.42
CA LEU A 77 5.38 9.28 -1.42
C LEU A 77 5.72 10.29 -2.51
N ALA A 78 7.01 10.57 -2.73
CA ALA A 78 7.45 11.44 -3.81
C ALA A 78 7.03 10.88 -5.18
N TYR A 79 7.25 9.58 -5.42
CA TYR A 79 6.78 8.90 -6.63
C TYR A 79 5.26 9.04 -6.83
N LEU A 80 4.47 8.79 -5.78
CA LEU A 80 3.00 8.89 -5.85
C LEU A 80 2.51 10.31 -6.16
N HIS A 81 3.24 11.34 -5.73
CA HIS A 81 2.89 12.73 -5.98
C HIS A 81 3.38 13.25 -7.34
N GLU A 82 4.58 12.86 -7.78
CA GLU A 82 5.25 13.50 -8.93
C GLU A 82 5.12 12.72 -10.24
N GLU A 83 5.10 11.37 -10.20
CA GLU A 83 5.14 10.54 -11.42
C GLU A 83 3.76 10.02 -11.85
N LEU A 84 2.77 10.05 -10.96
CA LEU A 84 1.41 9.59 -11.24
C LEU A 84 0.40 10.71 -11.54
N GLU A 85 0.71 11.98 -11.22
CA GLU A 85 -0.11 13.13 -11.65
C GLU A 85 0.07 13.49 -13.15
N VAL A 86 1.08 12.89 -13.82
CA VAL A 86 1.51 13.28 -15.18
C VAL A 86 0.97 12.34 -16.28
N GLN A 87 0.00 11.47 -16.00
CA GLN A 87 -0.68 10.62 -17.00
C GLN A 87 -2.15 10.97 -17.21
#